data_AF-A0A917B7B1-F1
#
_entry.id   AF-A0A917B7B1-F1
#
_cell.length_a   1.000
_cell.length_b   1.000
_cell.length_c   1.000
_cell.angle_alpha   90.00
_cell.angle_beta   90.00
_cell.angle_gamma   90.00
#
_symmetry.space_group_name_H-M   'P 1'
#
loop_
_entity.id
_entity.type
_entity.pdbx_description
1 polymer ?
#
loop_
_entity_poly.entity_id
_entity_poly.type
_entity_poly.pdbx_seq_one_letter_code
_entity_poly.pdbx_strand_id
1 'polypeptide(L)'
;MPTSPTNTDARAGQPGDVSALSYEEARDELVRVVAELERGAATLEQSLGLWERGEALAARCEEWLIGAKSRLDAARAAGHSADGSASSPSSSSSSSSRAAVTE
;
A
#
# COMPACT_ATOMS: atom_id res chain seq x y z
N MET A 1 18.57 -31.65 22.49
CA MET A 1 19.53 -30.65 21.96
C MET A 1 18.93 -29.26 22.17
N PRO A 2 19.66 -28.27 22.71
CA PRO A 2 19.18 -26.90 22.74
C PRO A 2 19.34 -26.28 21.34
N THR A 3 18.24 -25.88 20.72
CA THR A 3 18.26 -25.12 19.47
C THR A 3 18.61 -23.67 19.80
N SER A 4 19.78 -23.23 19.33
CA SER A 4 20.27 -21.86 19.48
C SER A 4 19.23 -20.82 19.01
N PRO A 5 19.09 -19.67 19.69
CA PRO A 5 18.29 -18.58 19.15
C PRO A 5 18.96 -18.06 17.88
N THR A 6 18.26 -18.13 16.76
CA THR A 6 18.69 -17.51 15.50
C THR A 6 18.79 -16.02 15.70
N ASN A 7 19.97 -15.49 15.36
CA ASN A 7 20.39 -14.09 15.41
C ASN A 7 19.63 -13.21 14.38
N THR A 8 18.30 -13.28 14.37
CA THR A 8 17.43 -12.48 13.49
C THR A 8 17.03 -11.17 14.16
N ASP A 9 17.05 -11.09 15.49
CA ASP A 9 16.62 -9.91 16.24
C ASP A 9 17.65 -8.75 16.21
N ALA A 10 18.95 -9.07 16.12
CA ALA A 10 20.03 -8.08 16.22
C ALA A 10 20.25 -7.21 14.95
N ARG A 11 19.62 -7.58 13.82
CA ARG A 11 19.77 -6.87 12.53
C ARG A 11 18.60 -5.94 12.20
N ALA A 12 17.49 -6.04 12.92
CA ALA A 12 16.31 -5.19 12.74
C ALA A 12 16.56 -3.72 13.13
N GLY A 13 17.79 -3.22 13.13
CA GLY A 13 18.18 -1.85 13.46
C GLY A 13 18.78 -1.05 12.30
N GLN A 14 19.06 -1.64 11.12
CA GLN A 14 19.69 -0.93 10.01
C GLN A 14 18.70 -0.51 8.92
N PRO A 15 18.80 0.71 8.36
CA PRO A 15 17.90 1.20 7.30
C PRO A 15 17.98 0.37 6.01
N GLY A 16 19.11 -0.33 5.76
CA GLY A 16 19.25 -1.27 4.65
C GLY A 16 18.38 -2.53 4.75
N ASP A 17 17.97 -2.92 5.95
CA ASP A 17 17.15 -4.12 6.18
C ASP A 17 15.64 -3.89 5.88
N VAL A 18 15.18 -2.63 5.88
CA VAL A 18 13.75 -2.29 5.66
C VAL A 18 13.25 -2.74 4.28
N SER A 19 14.10 -2.63 3.26
CA SER A 19 13.77 -3.03 1.88
C SER A 19 13.46 -4.53 1.72
N ALA A 20 13.97 -5.37 2.62
CA ALA A 20 13.77 -6.81 2.60
C ALA A 20 12.48 -7.25 3.32
N LEU A 21 11.83 -6.35 4.05
CA LEU A 21 10.65 -6.68 4.85
C LEU A 21 9.42 -6.98 3.98
N SER A 22 8.62 -7.92 4.45
CA SER A 22 7.23 -8.09 4.01
C SER A 22 6.37 -6.91 4.45
N TYR A 23 5.16 -6.80 3.90
CA TYR A 23 4.23 -5.73 4.26
C TYR A 23 3.86 -5.80 5.75
N GLU A 24 3.53 -6.99 6.25
CA GLU A 24 3.12 -7.20 7.63
C GLU A 24 4.26 -6.89 8.61
N GLU A 25 5.49 -7.33 8.31
CA GLU A 25 6.66 -7.01 9.14
C GLU A 25 6.94 -5.51 9.16
N ALA A 26 6.93 -4.85 8.00
CA ALA A 26 7.16 -3.41 7.91
C ALA A 26 6.09 -2.61 8.67
N ARG A 27 4.82 -3.01 8.55
CA ARG A 27 3.71 -2.36 9.26
C ARG A 27 3.82 -2.56 10.77
N ASP A 28 4.07 -3.77 11.23
CA ASP A 28 4.14 -4.09 12.65
C ASP A 28 5.32 -3.37 13.31
N GLU A 29 6.44 -3.24 12.60
CA GLU A 29 7.58 -2.45 13.06
C GLU A 29 7.28 -0.94 13.07
N LEU A 30 6.59 -0.42 12.06
CA LEU A 30 6.16 0.98 12.00
C LEU A 30 5.27 1.34 13.21
N VAL A 31 4.34 0.45 13.58
CA VAL A 31 3.51 0.62 14.78
C VAL A 31 4.35 0.72 16.04
N ARG A 32 5.41 -0.09 16.17
CA ARG A 32 6.33 -0.01 17.32
C ARG A 32 7.08 1.31 17.36
N VAL A 33 7.62 1.75 16.22
CA VAL A 33 8.34 3.03 16.09
C VAL A 33 7.44 4.21 16.48
N VAL A 34 6.20 4.23 15.98
CA VAL A 34 5.22 5.28 16.33
C VAL A 34 4.93 5.27 17.83
N ALA A 35 4.68 4.09 18.42
CA ALA A 35 4.42 3.97 19.85
C ALA A 35 5.61 4.47 20.71
N GLU A 36 6.85 4.23 20.26
CA GLU A 36 8.04 4.72 20.95
C GLU A 36 8.18 6.25 20.86
N LEU A 37 7.87 6.84 19.70
CA LEU A 37 7.85 8.29 19.51
C LEU A 37 6.77 8.95 20.39
N GLU A 38 5.56 8.39 20.43
CA GLU A 38 4.43 8.90 21.23
C GLU A 38 4.71 8.86 22.73
N ARG A 39 5.53 7.91 23.20
CA ARG A 39 5.94 7.83 24.61
C ARG A 39 6.78 9.03 25.05
N GLY A 40 7.46 9.71 24.11
CA GLY A 40 8.19 10.95 24.38
C GLY A 40 9.37 10.83 25.35
N ALA A 41 9.86 9.62 25.61
CA ALA A 41 10.94 9.35 26.57
C ALA A 41 12.34 9.28 25.92
N ALA A 42 12.41 9.46 24.59
CA ALA A 42 13.64 9.40 23.81
C ALA A 42 14.35 10.78 23.78
N THR A 43 15.68 10.77 23.65
CA THR A 43 16.43 12.01 23.37
C THR A 43 16.12 12.53 21.96
N LEU A 44 16.52 13.76 21.65
CA LEU A 44 16.33 14.33 20.31
C LEU A 44 16.94 13.46 19.20
N GLU A 45 18.18 13.02 19.38
CA GLU A 45 18.91 12.19 18.40
C GLU A 45 18.23 10.84 18.22
N GLN A 46 17.74 10.24 19.31
CA GLN A 46 16.97 8.99 19.25
C GLN A 46 15.63 9.20 18.54
N SER A 47 14.95 10.32 18.80
CA SER A 47 13.68 10.67 18.17
C SER A 47 13.83 10.89 16.67
N LEU A 48 14.94 11.51 16.24
CA LEU A 48 15.27 11.66 14.82
C LEU A 48 15.52 10.29 14.17
N GLY A 49 16.30 9.41 14.79
CA GLY A 49 16.54 8.07 14.26
C GLY A 49 15.25 7.22 14.16
N LEU A 50 14.36 7.33 15.14
CA LEU A 50 13.04 6.70 15.11
C LEU A 50 12.19 7.26 13.97
N TRP A 51 12.18 8.59 13.77
CA TRP A 51 11.46 9.22 12.68
C TRP A 51 11.96 8.76 11.31
N GLU A 52 13.28 8.80 11.06
CA GLU A 52 13.88 8.35 9.79
C GLU A 52 13.56 6.88 9.49
N ARG A 53 13.58 6.04 10.52
CA ARG A 53 13.18 4.63 10.41
C ARG A 53 11.69 4.49 10.07
N GLY A 54 10.84 5.27 10.73
CA GLY A 54 9.40 5.32 10.46
C GLY A 54 9.09 5.70 9.01
N GLU A 55 9.77 6.71 8.48
CA GLU A 55 9.64 7.14 7.08
C GLU A 55 10.04 6.01 6.11
N ALA A 56 11.16 5.33 6.37
CA ALA A 56 11.59 4.20 5.54
C ALA A 56 10.57 3.05 5.54
N LEU A 57 10.00 2.71 6.71
CA LEU A 57 8.98 1.68 6.83
C LEU A 57 7.67 2.07 6.14
N ALA A 58 7.27 3.33 6.25
CA ALA A 58 6.09 3.87 5.57
C ALA A 58 6.23 3.79 4.04
N ALA A 59 7.38 4.21 3.51
CA ALA A 59 7.69 4.10 2.08
C ALA A 59 7.63 2.64 1.61
N ARG A 60 8.19 1.70 2.37
CA ARG A 60 8.12 0.27 2.06
C ARG A 60 6.68 -0.25 2.02
N CYS A 61 5.85 0.15 2.98
CA CYS A 61 4.44 -0.21 3.00
C CYS A 61 3.71 0.32 1.75
N GLU A 62 4.00 1.57 1.35
CA GLU A 62 3.43 2.19 0.17
C GLU A 62 3.80 1.44 -1.12
N GLU A 63 5.07 1.06 -1.29
CA GLU A 63 5.54 0.26 -2.44
C GLU A 63 4.73 -1.04 -2.59
N TRP A 64 4.50 -1.75 -1.49
CA TRP A 64 3.70 -2.98 -1.47
C TRP A 64 2.26 -2.72 -1.91
N LEU A 65 1.63 -1.66 -1.39
CA LEU A 65 0.23 -1.31 -1.71
C LEU A 65 0.06 -0.87 -3.16
N ILE A 66 0.99 -0.06 -3.68
CA ILE A 66 1.01 0.33 -5.10
C ILE A 66 1.14 -0.91 -5.99
N GLY A 67 2.09 -1.80 -5.67
CA GLY A 67 2.29 -3.04 -6.42
C GLY A 67 1.05 -3.94 -6.39
N ALA A 68 0.39 -4.08 -5.24
CA ALA A 68 -0.85 -4.85 -5.11
C ALA A 68 -1.99 -4.25 -5.95
N LYS A 69 -2.17 -2.92 -5.90
CA LYS A 69 -3.17 -2.22 -6.69
C LYS A 69 -2.94 -2.43 -8.20
N SER A 70 -1.70 -2.28 -8.66
CA SER A 70 -1.34 -2.49 -10.07
C SER A 70 -1.70 -3.90 -10.56
N ARG A 71 -1.43 -4.94 -9.75
CA ARG A 71 -1.82 -6.33 -10.09
C ARG A 71 -3.33 -6.50 -10.18
N LEU A 72 -4.09 -5.89 -9.28
CA LEU A 72 -5.56 -5.95 -9.31
C LEU A 72 -6.13 -5.26 -10.56
N ASP A 73 -5.59 -4.09 -10.91
CA ASP A 73 -6.04 -3.34 -12.09
C ASP A 73 -5.73 -4.11 -13.39
N ALA A 74 -4.55 -4.75 -13.48
CA ALA A 74 -4.20 -5.62 -14.60
C ALA A 74 -5.14 -6.84 -14.71
N ALA A 75 -5.45 -7.51 -13.59
CA ALA A 75 -6.37 -8.65 -13.58
C ALA A 75 -7.78 -8.25 -14.01
N ARG A 76 -8.26 -7.07 -13.59
CA ARG A 76 -9.54 -6.52 -14.04
C ARG A 76 -9.55 -6.25 -15.54
N ALA A 77 -8.52 -5.59 -16.08
CA ALA A 77 -8.45 -5.30 -17.51
C ALA A 77 -8.49 -6.59 -18.34
N ALA A 78 -7.74 -7.62 -17.94
CA ALA A 78 -7.74 -8.92 -18.61
C ALA A 78 -9.11 -9.62 -18.59
N GLY A 79 -9.85 -9.53 -17.47
CA GLY A 79 -11.20 -10.09 -17.35
C GLY A 79 -12.23 -9.40 -18.25
N HIS A 80 -12.17 -8.07 -18.39
CA HIS A 80 -13.07 -7.33 -19.28
C HIS A 80 -12.77 -7.55 -20.76
N SER A 81 -11.50 -7.80 -21.13
CA SER A 81 -11.14 -8.16 -22.52
C SER A 81 -11.60 -9.56 -22.92
N ALA A 82 -11.76 -10.49 -21.96
CA ALA A 82 -12.26 -11.84 -22.22
C ALA A 82 -13.80 -11.89 -22.38
N ASP A 83 -14.54 -10.98 -21.76
CA ASP A 83 -16.01 -10.91 -21.80
C ASP A 83 -16.56 -10.03 -22.95
N GLY A 84 -15.73 -9.14 -23.50
CA GLY A 84 -16.10 -8.20 -24.58
C GLY A 84 -16.32 -8.80 -25.97
N SER A 85 -16.21 -10.13 -26.15
CA SER A 85 -16.48 -10.77 -27.46
C SER A 85 -17.96 -11.14 -27.67
N ALA A 86 -18.84 -10.92 -26.68
CA ALA A 86 -20.27 -11.22 -26.80
C ALA A 86 -21.15 -10.14 -26.15
N SER A 87 -21.03 -8.89 -26.58
CA SER A 87 -22.09 -7.90 -26.39
C SER A 87 -22.11 -6.90 -27.53
N SER A 88 -22.99 -7.16 -28.50
CA SER A 88 -23.39 -6.18 -29.51
C SER A 88 -23.90 -4.90 -28.83
N PRO A 89 -23.53 -3.70 -29.31
CA PRO A 89 -24.17 -2.48 -28.85
C PRO A 89 -25.56 -2.43 -29.50
N SER A 90 -26.58 -2.97 -28.85
CA SER A 90 -27.96 -2.73 -29.24
C SER A 90 -28.28 -1.27 -28.93
N SER A 91 -28.17 -0.47 -29.98
CA SER A 91 -28.78 0.84 -30.13
C SER A 91 -30.21 0.88 -29.59
N SER A 92 -30.48 1.80 -28.67
CA SER A 92 -31.79 2.44 -28.57
C SER A 92 -31.59 3.95 -28.54
N SER A 93 -31.49 4.49 -29.74
CA SER A 93 -31.85 5.86 -30.06
C SER A 93 -33.26 6.16 -29.55
N SER A 94 -33.41 7.26 -28.82
CA SER A 94 -34.68 7.96 -28.69
C SER A 94 -34.38 9.45 -28.64
N SER A 95 -34.09 10.00 -29.82
CA SER A 95 -34.37 11.39 -30.12
C SER A 95 -35.86 11.62 -29.94
N SER A 96 -36.25 12.47 -28.99
CA SER A 96 -37.51 13.21 -29.10
C SER A 96 -37.18 14.69 -28.94
N SER A 97 -37.01 15.32 -30.08
CA SER A 97 -36.74 16.74 -30.24
C SER A 97 -38.04 17.57 -30.18
N ARG A 98 -37.92 18.74 -29.54
CA ARG A 98 -38.64 20.02 -29.72
C ARG A 98 -40.10 20.17 -29.24
N ALA A 99 -40.32 21.18 -28.39
CA ALA A 99 -41.05 22.43 -28.67
C ALA A 99 -41.08 23.27 -27.37
N ALA A 100 -40.39 24.41 -27.29
CA ALA A 100 -40.87 25.76 -27.58
C ALA A 100 -41.77 26.36 -26.47
N VAL A 101 -41.51 27.65 -26.14
CA VAL A 101 -42.39 28.68 -25.53
C VAL A 101 -42.84 28.45 -24.06
N THR A 102 -43.00 29.40 -23.14
CA THR A 102 -42.98 30.88 -23.07
C THR A 102 -43.10 31.25 -21.57
N GLU A 103 -42.52 32.40 -21.19
CA GLU A 103 -42.68 33.22 -19.94
C GLU A 103 -42.56 32.56 -18.55
#